data_AF-A0A5C8LDQ7-F1
#
_entry.id   AF-A0A5C8LDQ7-F1
#
_cell.length_a   1.000
_cell.length_b   1.000
_cell.length_c   1.000
_cell.angle_alpha   90.00
_cell.angle_beta   90.00
_cell.angle_gamma   90.00
#
_symmetry.space_group_name_H-M   'P 1'
#
loop_
_entity.id
_entity.type
_entity.pdbx_description
1 polymer ?
#
loop_
_entity_poly.entity_id
_entity_poly.type
_entity_poly.pdbx_seq_one_letter_code
_entity_poly.pdbx_strand_id
1 'polypeptide(L)'
;MTNESIKNLINQLNGTISQPVYKVYKYQISDNVEYGKVWYELEPNHQIESNFFFIKENKSYAGAIQILGANLHWYILESERNKGYLTNALNTAILPFLFSEMNYEKIKITIPNTEDNDALASAAVAKKVGFKNIDNVVYVLLSDQFDFTNENLSIRFPGIKLKEYERLKNEINEISIRLQQIHTQFEFSTGLKMKKYQNPPLDEIAEILALRRHSLEDMYHDHLIKDDINFKNETPKQ
;
A
#
# COMPACT_ATOMS: atom_id res chain seq x y z
N MET A 1 0.92 12.34 -4.41
CA MET A 1 -0.30 12.60 -5.20
C MET A 1 -0.92 13.90 -4.71
N THR A 2 -1.73 14.59 -5.53
CA THR A 2 -2.47 15.78 -5.07
C THR A 2 -3.79 15.37 -4.41
N ASN A 3 -4.44 16.29 -3.70
CA ASN A 3 -5.79 16.09 -3.15
C ASN A 3 -6.80 15.68 -4.23
N GLU A 4 -6.70 16.26 -5.43
CA GLU A 4 -7.55 15.91 -6.57
C GLU A 4 -7.31 14.48 -7.05
N SER A 5 -6.04 14.05 -7.15
CA SER A 5 -5.74 12.67 -7.51
C SER A 5 -6.25 11.67 -6.47
N ILE A 6 -6.15 12.00 -5.17
CA ILE A 6 -6.68 11.16 -4.09
C ILE A 6 -8.22 11.13 -4.13
N LYS A 7 -8.88 12.26 -4.42
CA LYS A 7 -10.32 12.33 -4.64
C LYS A 7 -10.75 11.41 -5.79
N ASN A 8 -10.05 11.44 -6.92
CA ASN A 8 -10.34 10.58 -8.07
C ASN A 8 -10.16 9.09 -7.74
N LEU A 9 -9.11 8.76 -6.98
CA LEU A 9 -8.91 7.41 -6.47
C LEU A 9 -10.08 6.94 -5.58
N ILE A 10 -10.52 7.78 -4.63
CA ILE A 10 -11.67 7.48 -3.77
C ILE A 10 -12.95 7.31 -4.60
N ASN A 11 -13.19 8.20 -5.57
CA ASN A 11 -14.35 8.12 -6.47
C ASN A 11 -14.35 6.81 -7.26
N GLN A 12 -13.21 6.39 -7.81
CA GLN A 12 -13.08 5.10 -8.49
C GLN A 12 -13.41 3.94 -7.54
N LEU A 13 -12.89 3.96 -6.31
CA LEU A 13 -13.19 2.92 -5.32
C LEU A 13 -14.67 2.88 -4.92
N ASN A 14 -15.35 4.02 -4.99
CA ASN A 14 -16.80 4.14 -4.80
C ASN A 14 -17.61 3.80 -6.06
N GLY A 15 -16.99 3.28 -7.12
CA GLY A 15 -17.67 2.91 -8.37
C GLY A 15 -18.04 4.11 -9.26
N THR A 16 -17.59 5.31 -8.92
CA THR A 16 -17.74 6.51 -9.76
C THR A 16 -16.53 6.63 -10.67
N ILE A 17 -16.68 6.28 -11.95
CA ILE A 17 -15.57 6.24 -12.91
C ILE A 17 -14.96 7.64 -13.03
N SER A 18 -13.69 7.77 -12.63
CA SER A 18 -12.87 8.96 -12.78
C SER A 18 -11.57 8.54 -13.46
N GLN A 19 -11.10 9.32 -14.45
CA GLN A 19 -9.77 9.12 -15.02
C GLN A 19 -8.72 9.86 -14.17
N PRO A 20 -7.49 9.35 -14.00
CA PRO A 20 -6.98 8.07 -14.55
C PRO A 20 -7.48 6.84 -13.78
N VAL A 21 -7.42 5.67 -14.41
CA VAL A 21 -7.76 4.39 -13.77
C VAL A 21 -6.58 3.89 -12.92
N TYR A 22 -6.82 3.71 -11.63
CA TYR A 22 -5.87 3.18 -10.65
C TYR A 22 -6.01 1.65 -10.54
N LYS A 23 -4.89 0.92 -10.45
CA LYS A 23 -4.91 -0.48 -10.00
C LYS A 23 -4.69 -0.51 -8.49
N VAL A 24 -5.64 -1.03 -7.74
CA VAL A 24 -5.63 -1.02 -6.27
C VAL A 24 -5.69 -2.44 -5.73
N TYR A 25 -4.70 -2.80 -4.92
CA TYR A 25 -4.66 -4.06 -4.16
C TYR A 25 -4.68 -3.72 -2.68
N LYS A 26 -5.63 -4.29 -1.92
CA LYS A 26 -5.85 -3.88 -0.53
C LYS A 26 -6.37 -5.02 0.32
N TYR A 27 -6.18 -4.89 1.62
CA TYR A 27 -6.70 -5.79 2.64
C TYR A 27 -7.19 -5.00 3.85
N GLN A 28 -8.04 -5.62 4.66
CA GLN A 28 -8.65 -4.96 5.81
C GLN A 28 -7.70 -4.97 7.01
N ILE A 29 -7.54 -3.84 7.69
CA ILE A 29 -6.77 -3.73 8.95
C ILE A 29 -7.65 -3.41 10.16
N SER A 30 -8.84 -2.84 9.92
CA SER A 30 -9.93 -2.74 10.89
C SER A 30 -11.26 -2.70 10.14
N ASP A 31 -12.40 -2.74 10.83
CA ASP A 31 -13.73 -2.73 10.18
C ASP A 31 -13.92 -1.56 9.19
N ASN A 32 -13.33 -0.41 9.53
CA ASN A 32 -13.47 0.83 8.76
C ASN A 32 -12.16 1.27 8.05
N VAL A 33 -11.10 0.46 8.08
CA VAL A 33 -9.83 0.82 7.44
C VAL A 33 -9.24 -0.33 6.64
N GLU A 34 -8.84 -0.04 5.42
CA GLU A 34 -8.09 -0.94 4.55
C GLU A 34 -6.70 -0.37 4.27
N TYR A 35 -5.68 -1.21 4.25
CA TYR A 35 -4.35 -0.85 3.76
C TYR A 35 -4.20 -1.37 2.32
N GLY A 36 -3.59 -0.59 1.44
CA GLY A 36 -3.42 -1.02 0.06
C GLY A 36 -2.29 -0.35 -0.71
N LYS A 37 -1.90 -1.02 -1.78
CA LYS A 37 -0.99 -0.53 -2.81
C LYS A 37 -1.79 -0.01 -4.00
N VAL A 38 -1.43 1.18 -4.44
CA VAL A 38 -2.03 1.86 -5.60
C VAL A 38 -0.96 2.02 -6.66
N TRP A 39 -1.24 1.49 -7.84
CA TRP A 39 -0.44 1.69 -9.03
C TRP A 39 -1.17 2.62 -9.98
N TYR A 40 -0.45 3.63 -10.47
CA TYR A 40 -0.94 4.55 -11.48
C TYR A 40 0.15 4.86 -12.50
N GLU A 41 -0.29 5.12 -13.72
CA GLU A 41 0.58 5.47 -14.83
C GLU A 41 0.66 6.99 -14.94
N LEU A 42 1.88 7.53 -14.87
CA LEU A 42 2.13 8.96 -15.11
C LEU A 42 2.39 9.23 -16.58
N GLU A 43 3.09 8.31 -17.24
CA GLU A 43 3.43 8.31 -18.66
C GLU A 43 3.43 6.87 -19.18
N PRO A 44 3.25 6.64 -20.49
CA PRO A 44 3.33 5.30 -21.08
C PRO A 44 4.59 4.55 -20.62
N ASN A 45 4.40 3.40 -19.97
CA ASN A 45 5.45 2.54 -19.40
C ASN A 45 6.13 3.07 -18.12
N HIS A 46 5.58 4.11 -17.47
CA HIS A 46 6.05 4.60 -16.18
C HIS A 46 4.96 4.47 -15.11
N GLN A 47 5.00 3.34 -14.39
CA GLN A 47 4.09 3.09 -13.27
C GLN A 47 4.74 3.49 -11.95
N ILE A 48 4.02 4.27 -11.16
CA ILE A 48 4.39 4.59 -9.78
C ILE A 48 3.51 3.80 -8.83
N GLU A 49 4.13 3.22 -7.80
CA GLU A 49 3.44 2.62 -6.67
C GLU A 49 3.37 3.59 -5.49
N SER A 50 2.28 3.52 -4.74
CA SER A 50 2.11 4.26 -3.49
C SER A 50 1.28 3.46 -2.50
N ASN A 51 1.65 3.54 -1.23
CA ASN A 51 0.92 2.90 -0.15
C ASN A 51 -0.14 3.84 0.40
N PHE A 52 -1.32 3.30 0.69
CA PHE A 52 -2.47 4.04 1.16
C PHE A 52 -3.16 3.31 2.31
N PHE A 53 -3.72 4.09 3.23
CA PHE A 53 -4.87 3.67 4.02
C PHE A 53 -6.14 4.24 3.40
N PHE A 54 -7.19 3.43 3.34
CA PHE A 54 -8.51 3.81 2.87
C PHE A 54 -9.49 3.75 4.03
N ILE A 55 -10.18 4.85 4.29
CA ILE A 55 -11.15 4.98 5.37
C ILE A 55 -12.55 4.74 4.81
N LYS A 56 -13.26 3.78 5.37
CA LYS A 56 -14.62 3.39 4.99
C LYS A 56 -15.64 3.92 5.98
N GLU A 57 -16.80 4.23 5.44
CA GLU A 57 -18.05 4.37 6.16
C GLU A 57 -19.09 3.48 5.46
N ASN A 58 -19.57 2.45 6.16
CA ASN A 58 -20.40 1.40 5.57
C ASN A 58 -19.78 0.77 4.31
N LYS A 59 -20.39 1.00 3.14
CA LYS A 59 -19.96 0.44 1.85
C LYS A 59 -19.18 1.43 0.99
N SER A 60 -18.94 2.65 1.47
CA SER A 60 -18.31 3.73 0.72
C SER A 60 -17.01 4.17 1.38
N TYR A 61 -16.06 4.63 0.58
CA TYR A 61 -14.82 5.24 1.02
C TYR A 61 -15.05 6.72 1.28
N ALA A 62 -14.76 7.14 2.51
CA ALA A 62 -14.89 8.52 2.96
C ALA A 62 -13.59 9.31 2.77
N GLY A 63 -12.44 8.64 2.74
CA GLY A 63 -11.15 9.28 2.67
C GLY A 63 -10.00 8.31 2.44
N ALA A 64 -8.81 8.86 2.21
CA ALA A 64 -7.60 8.09 2.08
C ALA A 64 -6.39 8.85 2.65
N ILE A 65 -5.38 8.09 3.09
CA ILE A 65 -4.11 8.59 3.61
C ILE A 65 -2.98 7.97 2.79
N GLN A 66 -2.26 8.77 2.02
CA GLN A 66 -1.03 8.37 1.34
C GLN A 66 0.13 8.32 2.34
N ILE A 67 0.93 7.26 2.25
CA ILE A 67 2.16 7.10 3.02
C ILE A 67 3.35 7.51 2.15
N LEU A 68 4.05 8.56 2.57
CA LEU A 68 5.25 9.11 1.93
C LEU A 68 6.43 8.92 2.87
N GLY A 69 6.94 7.69 2.94
CA GLY A 69 7.91 7.29 3.95
C GLY A 69 7.30 7.35 5.35
N ALA A 70 7.84 8.19 6.23
CA ALA A 70 7.27 8.47 7.56
C ALA A 70 6.29 9.65 7.56
N ASN A 71 6.01 10.26 6.41
CA ASN A 71 5.07 11.38 6.30
C ASN A 71 3.70 10.88 5.83
N LEU A 72 2.63 11.33 6.49
CA LEU A 72 1.26 11.03 6.06
C LEU A 72 0.66 12.25 5.35
N HIS A 73 -0.03 11.99 4.24
CA HIS A 73 -0.82 12.98 3.52
C HIS A 73 -2.24 12.47 3.33
N TRP A 74 -3.24 13.16 3.89
CA TRP A 74 -4.62 12.69 3.88
C TRP A 74 -5.56 13.60 3.10
N TYR A 75 -6.64 12.99 2.60
CA TYR A 75 -7.78 13.70 2.03
C TYR A 75 -9.07 12.99 2.43
N ILE A 76 -10.05 13.77 2.89
CA ILE A 76 -11.41 13.33 3.22
C ILE A 76 -12.38 14.04 2.26
N LEU A 77 -13.29 13.28 1.65
CA LEU A 77 -14.36 13.81 0.80
C LEU A 77 -15.13 14.89 1.55
N GLU A 78 -15.44 15.99 0.88
CA GLU A 78 -16.13 17.14 1.49
C GLU A 78 -17.44 16.75 2.19
N SER A 79 -18.23 15.84 1.61
CA SER A 79 -19.48 15.33 2.19
C SER A 79 -19.30 14.49 3.46
N GLU A 80 -18.07 14.04 3.72
CA GLU A 80 -17.71 13.16 4.85
C GLU A 80 -16.87 13.87 5.93
N ARG A 81 -16.56 15.16 5.74
CA ARG A 81 -15.81 15.97 6.71
C ARG A 81 -16.64 16.20 7.98
N ASN A 82 -15.95 16.49 9.08
CA ASN A 82 -16.53 16.76 10.41
C ASN A 82 -17.32 15.61 11.06
N LYS A 83 -17.31 14.41 10.47
CA LYS A 83 -17.93 13.19 11.05
C LYS A 83 -16.99 12.39 11.96
N GLY A 84 -15.75 12.85 12.14
CA GLY A 84 -14.76 12.19 13.01
C GLY A 84 -14.05 10.98 12.40
N TYR A 85 -14.34 10.60 11.16
CA TYR A 85 -13.77 9.41 10.52
C TYR A 85 -12.24 9.40 10.47
N LEU A 86 -11.60 10.52 10.11
CA LEU A 86 -10.14 10.61 10.07
C LEU A 86 -9.52 10.42 11.46
N THR A 87 -9.99 11.18 12.46
CA THR A 87 -9.49 11.07 13.84
C THR A 87 -9.67 9.66 14.38
N ASN A 88 -10.84 9.05 14.16
CA ASN A 88 -11.15 7.71 14.63
C ASN A 88 -10.26 6.66 13.95
N ALA A 89 -10.12 6.73 12.62
CA ALA A 89 -9.27 5.82 11.87
C ALA A 89 -7.79 5.93 12.29
N LEU A 90 -7.29 7.15 12.52
CA LEU A 90 -5.94 7.39 13.02
C LEU A 90 -5.70 6.76 14.39
N ASN A 91 -6.57 7.05 15.37
CA ASN A 91 -6.39 6.58 16.75
C ASN A 91 -6.58 5.07 16.90
N THR A 92 -7.56 4.49 16.20
CA THR A 92 -7.97 3.10 16.48
C THR A 92 -7.29 2.08 15.57
N ALA A 93 -6.82 2.47 14.39
CA ALA A 93 -6.29 1.51 13.42
C ALA A 93 -4.99 1.95 12.74
N ILE A 94 -4.93 3.15 12.16
CA ILE A 94 -3.82 3.53 11.28
C ILE A 94 -2.52 3.75 12.06
N LEU A 95 -2.54 4.56 13.13
CA LEU A 95 -1.35 4.80 13.94
C LEU A 95 -0.90 3.55 14.71
N PRO A 96 -1.80 2.77 15.36
CA PRO A 96 -1.43 1.48 15.92
C PRO A 96 -0.73 0.59 14.88
N PHE A 97 -1.34 0.40 13.71
CA PHE A 97 -0.78 -0.44 12.63
C PHE A 97 0.61 0.05 12.17
N LEU A 98 0.80 1.36 12.02
CA LEU A 98 2.10 1.92 11.64
C LEU A 98 3.18 1.65 12.70
N PHE A 99 2.83 1.74 13.98
CA PHE A 99 3.78 1.56 15.07
C PHE A 99 4.05 0.09 15.41
N SER A 100 3.02 -0.76 15.48
CA SER A 100 3.16 -2.17 15.85
C SER A 100 3.56 -3.07 14.68
N GLU A 101 2.82 -2.99 13.56
CA GLU A 101 2.98 -3.91 12.43
C GLU A 101 4.06 -3.46 11.46
N MET A 102 4.13 -2.15 11.21
CA MET A 102 5.13 -1.59 10.30
C MET A 102 6.40 -1.09 11.03
N ASN A 103 6.44 -1.17 12.36
CA ASN A 103 7.58 -0.82 13.21
C ASN A 103 8.13 0.60 12.94
N TYR A 104 7.25 1.57 12.68
CA TYR A 104 7.65 2.96 12.63
C TYR A 104 7.95 3.46 14.05
N GLU A 105 9.06 4.14 14.26
CA GLU A 105 9.33 4.81 15.55
C GLU A 105 8.75 6.23 15.58
N LYS A 106 8.50 6.79 14.39
CA LYS A 106 8.15 8.20 14.21
C LYS A 106 7.29 8.40 12.98
N ILE A 107 6.19 9.13 13.14
CA ILE A 107 5.34 9.60 12.05
C ILE A 107 5.36 11.13 12.01
N LYS A 108 5.31 11.66 10.79
CA LYS A 108 5.27 13.08 10.48
C LYS A 108 4.01 13.40 9.68
N ILE A 109 3.57 14.63 9.80
CA ILE A 109 2.63 15.26 8.87
C ILE A 109 3.12 16.67 8.58
N THR A 110 2.88 17.13 7.35
CA THR A 110 3.15 18.50 6.94
C THR A 110 1.85 19.20 6.64
N ILE A 111 1.58 20.28 7.36
CA ILE A 111 0.38 21.10 7.21
C ILE A 111 0.85 22.51 6.90
N PRO A 112 0.53 23.09 5.73
CA PRO A 112 0.86 24.47 5.42
C PRO A 112 0.35 25.43 6.50
N ASN A 113 1.14 26.45 6.83
CA ASN A 113 0.72 27.51 7.75
C ASN A 113 -0.11 28.55 6.98
N THR A 114 -1.34 28.18 6.66
CA THR A 114 -2.32 28.99 5.94
C THR A 114 -3.57 29.14 6.80
N GLU A 115 -4.29 30.26 6.62
CA GLU A 115 -5.59 30.47 7.26
C GLU A 115 -6.74 29.74 6.55
N ASP A 116 -6.43 28.79 5.67
CA ASP A 116 -7.47 28.00 5.01
C ASP A 116 -8.08 26.96 5.97
N ASN A 117 -9.38 26.69 5.77
CA ASN A 117 -10.14 25.81 6.65
C ASN A 117 -9.61 24.37 6.67
N ASP A 118 -8.98 23.90 5.58
CA ASP A 118 -8.49 22.53 5.46
C ASP A 118 -7.20 22.33 6.26
N ALA A 119 -6.30 23.33 6.27
CA ALA A 119 -5.10 23.38 7.08
C ALA A 119 -5.45 23.44 8.58
N LEU A 120 -6.38 24.33 8.97
CA LEU A 120 -6.85 24.46 10.35
C LEU A 120 -7.50 23.15 10.85
N ALA A 121 -8.35 22.53 10.02
CA ALA A 121 -8.97 21.25 10.35
C ALA A 121 -7.94 20.12 10.48
N SER A 122 -6.97 20.05 9.57
CA SER A 122 -5.89 19.07 9.63
C SER A 122 -5.03 19.25 10.89
N ALA A 123 -4.73 20.48 11.27
CA ALA A 123 -3.96 20.79 12.48
C ALA A 123 -4.73 20.41 13.75
N ALA A 124 -6.05 20.62 13.76
CA ALA A 124 -6.92 20.20 14.85
C ALA A 124 -6.95 18.67 15.00
N VAL A 125 -7.06 17.93 13.89
CA VAL A 125 -7.00 16.47 13.90
C VAL A 125 -5.64 15.98 14.41
N ALA A 126 -4.54 16.54 13.90
CA ALA A 126 -3.19 16.19 14.30
C ALA A 126 -2.99 16.30 15.82
N LYS A 127 -3.37 17.44 16.40
CA LYS A 127 -3.28 17.66 17.85
C LYS A 127 -4.15 16.69 18.63
N LYS A 128 -5.37 16.42 18.15
CA LYS A 128 -6.33 15.52 18.81
C LYS A 128 -5.84 14.06 18.85
N VAL A 129 -5.07 13.62 17.87
CA VAL A 129 -4.49 12.26 17.83
C VAL A 129 -3.08 12.20 18.43
N GLY A 130 -2.62 13.29 19.07
CA GLY A 130 -1.39 13.33 19.86
C GLY A 130 -0.14 13.86 19.14
N PHE A 131 -0.23 14.28 17.87
CA PHE A 131 0.93 14.88 17.21
C PHE A 131 1.30 16.21 17.87
N LYS A 132 2.60 16.40 18.10
CA LYS A 132 3.19 17.63 18.61
C LYS A 132 3.70 18.47 17.45
N ASN A 133 3.33 19.74 17.43
CA ASN A 133 3.92 20.70 16.51
C ASN A 133 5.37 20.97 16.93
N ILE A 134 6.32 20.74 16.03
CA ILE A 134 7.75 20.98 16.28
C ILE A 134 8.30 22.15 15.44
N ASP A 135 7.54 22.59 14.45
CA ASP A 135 7.81 23.71 13.56
C ASP A 135 6.48 24.19 12.96
N ASN A 136 6.43 25.40 12.43
CA ASN A 136 5.23 26.08 11.91
C ASN A 136 4.39 25.23 10.95
N VAL A 137 5.01 24.29 10.23
CA VAL A 137 4.33 23.42 9.26
C VAL A 137 4.47 21.92 9.54
N VAL A 138 5.21 21.52 10.59
CA VAL A 138 5.55 20.11 10.83
C VAL A 138 5.02 19.65 12.17
N TYR A 139 4.27 18.54 12.15
CA TYR A 139 3.86 17.85 13.35
C TYR A 139 4.45 16.44 13.38
N VAL A 140 4.80 15.99 14.59
CA VAL A 140 5.46 14.71 14.84
C VAL A 140 4.76 13.95 15.95
N LEU A 141 4.64 12.64 15.76
CA LEU A 141 4.25 11.70 16.78
C LEU A 141 5.30 10.59 16.85
N LEU A 142 5.75 10.28 18.07
CA LEU A 142 6.65 9.16 18.35
C LEU A 142 5.84 7.98 18.87
N SER A 143 6.29 6.75 18.59
CA SER A 143 5.58 5.54 18.99
C SER A 143 5.44 5.42 20.51
N ASP A 144 6.48 5.79 21.26
CA ASP A 144 6.51 5.79 22.73
C ASP A 144 5.59 6.84 23.38
N GLN A 145 5.06 7.78 22.59
CA GLN A 145 4.14 8.83 23.02
C GLN A 145 2.70 8.56 22.59
N PHE A 146 2.47 7.51 21.81
CA PHE A 146 1.14 7.17 21.31
C PHE A 146 0.35 6.36 22.35
N ASP A 147 -0.93 6.70 22.48
CA ASP A 147 -1.85 6.01 23.38
C ASP A 147 -2.54 4.85 22.65
N PHE A 148 -2.09 3.63 22.94
CA PHE A 148 -2.63 2.39 22.36
C PHE A 148 -3.93 1.91 23.03
N THR A 149 -4.47 2.62 24.03
CA THR A 149 -5.67 2.16 24.77
C THR A 149 -6.91 1.93 23.91
N ASN A 150 -7.02 2.63 22.77
CA ASN A 150 -8.16 2.53 21.85
C ASN A 150 -7.84 1.74 20.57
N GLU A 151 -6.75 0.95 20.58
CA GLU A 151 -6.42 0.09 19.46
C GLU A 151 -7.55 -0.90 19.13
N ASN A 152 -7.86 -1.01 17.83
CA ASN A 152 -8.86 -1.91 17.28
C ASN A 152 -8.39 -2.45 15.93
N LEU A 153 -7.28 -3.19 15.94
CA LEU A 153 -6.77 -3.89 14.78
C LEU A 153 -7.50 -5.23 14.62
N SER A 154 -8.03 -5.45 13.41
CA SER A 154 -8.64 -6.72 13.00
C SER A 154 -8.16 -7.06 11.59
N ILE A 155 -6.85 -7.30 11.49
CA ILE A 155 -6.18 -7.51 10.21
C ILE A 155 -6.72 -8.79 9.56
N ARG A 156 -7.36 -8.61 8.41
CA ARG A 156 -7.82 -9.70 7.55
C ARG A 156 -7.08 -9.59 6.23
N PHE A 157 -5.93 -10.24 6.19
CA PHE A 157 -5.20 -10.45 4.96
C PHE A 157 -5.83 -11.66 4.24
N PRO A 158 -6.48 -11.50 3.07
CA PRO A 158 -7.10 -12.64 2.38
C PRO A 158 -6.08 -13.62 1.79
N GLY A 159 -4.78 -13.38 1.98
CA GLY A 159 -3.71 -14.14 1.34
C GLY A 159 -3.72 -13.97 -0.17
N ILE A 160 -2.82 -14.69 -0.83
CA ILE A 160 -3.01 -15.06 -2.24
C ILE A 160 -3.67 -16.44 -2.24
N LYS A 161 -4.85 -16.55 -2.85
CA LYS A 161 -5.49 -17.87 -3.03
C LYS A 161 -4.57 -18.75 -3.88
N LEU A 162 -4.47 -20.05 -3.56
CA LEU A 162 -3.63 -21.00 -4.29
C LEU A 162 -3.81 -20.90 -5.82
N LYS A 163 -5.05 -20.79 -6.29
CA LYS A 163 -5.35 -20.64 -7.72
C LYS A 163 -4.70 -19.39 -8.34
N GLU A 164 -4.70 -18.28 -7.62
CA GLU A 164 -4.11 -17.02 -8.07
C GLU A 164 -2.58 -17.06 -7.98
N TYR A 165 -2.05 -17.69 -6.93
CA TYR A 165 -0.62 -17.98 -6.80
C TYR A 165 -0.10 -18.81 -7.98
N GLU A 166 -0.75 -19.93 -8.28
CA GLU A 166 -0.39 -20.80 -9.41
C GLU A 166 -0.50 -20.06 -10.75
N ARG A 167 -1.52 -19.20 -10.91
CA ARG A 167 -1.67 -18.35 -12.10
C ARG A 167 -0.46 -17.43 -12.28
N LEU A 168 -0.08 -16.68 -11.24
CA LEU A 168 1.05 -15.74 -11.27
C LEU A 168 2.39 -16.46 -11.48
N LYS A 169 2.57 -17.62 -10.84
CA LYS A 169 3.73 -18.49 -11.02
C LYS A 169 3.88 -18.94 -12.48
N ASN A 170 2.78 -19.38 -13.10
CA ASN A 170 2.77 -19.81 -14.49
C ASN A 170 3.01 -18.64 -15.44
N GLU A 171 2.43 -17.47 -15.18
CA GLU A 171 2.63 -16.26 -15.99
C GLU A 171 4.12 -15.83 -16.02
N ILE A 172 4.80 -15.85 -14.87
CA ILE A 172 6.25 -15.55 -14.81
C ILE A 172 7.07 -16.57 -15.60
N ASN A 173 6.69 -17.84 -15.53
CA ASN A 173 7.35 -18.90 -16.29
C ASN A 173 7.16 -18.72 -17.80
N GLU A 174 5.95 -18.38 -18.25
CA GLU A 174 5.66 -18.09 -19.66
C GLU A 174 6.46 -16.88 -20.17
N ILE A 175 6.54 -15.80 -19.39
CA ILE A 175 7.35 -14.62 -19.71
C ILE A 175 8.83 -15.01 -19.86
N SER A 176 9.37 -15.76 -18.91
CA SER A 176 10.77 -16.24 -18.96
C SER A 176 11.04 -17.03 -20.24
N ILE A 177 10.18 -17.99 -20.58
CA ILE A 177 10.30 -18.77 -21.82
C ILE A 177 10.26 -17.86 -23.04
N ARG A 178 9.33 -16.89 -23.06
CA ARG A 178 9.17 -15.98 -24.19
C ARG A 178 10.39 -15.09 -24.39
N LEU A 179 10.98 -14.58 -23.31
CA LEU A 179 12.21 -13.80 -23.39
C LEU A 179 13.37 -14.61 -23.98
N GLN A 180 13.51 -15.86 -23.59
CA GLN A 180 14.52 -16.77 -24.15
C GLN A 180 14.29 -17.05 -25.64
N GLN A 181 13.04 -17.23 -26.06
CA GLN A 181 12.69 -17.39 -27.47
C GLN A 181 13.05 -16.14 -28.29
N ILE A 182 12.72 -14.94 -27.78
CA ILE A 182 13.03 -13.67 -28.45
C ILE A 182 14.55 -13.51 -28.60
N HIS A 183 15.31 -13.74 -27.52
CA HIS A 183 16.76 -13.73 -27.53
C HIS A 183 17.32 -14.65 -28.62
N THR A 184 16.87 -15.91 -28.63
CA THR A 184 17.32 -16.93 -29.59
C THR A 184 17.01 -16.52 -31.03
N GLN A 185 15.80 -16.05 -31.31
CA GLN A 185 15.41 -15.58 -32.65
C GLN A 185 16.28 -14.39 -33.11
N PHE A 186 16.60 -13.47 -32.21
CA PHE A 186 17.46 -12.33 -32.51
C PHE A 186 18.91 -12.76 -32.81
N GLU A 187 19.50 -13.65 -32.01
CA GLU A 187 20.84 -14.16 -32.27
C GLU A 187 20.91 -14.95 -33.59
N PHE A 188 19.91 -15.77 -33.90
CA PHE A 188 19.86 -16.50 -35.18
C PHE A 188 19.71 -15.58 -36.39
N SER A 189 18.90 -14.53 -36.29
CA SER A 189 18.66 -13.59 -37.40
C SER A 189 19.83 -12.66 -37.67
N THR A 190 20.60 -12.32 -36.63
CA THR A 190 21.69 -11.33 -36.74
C THR A 190 23.09 -11.95 -36.75
N GLY A 191 23.25 -13.17 -36.23
CA GLY A 191 24.56 -13.78 -35.95
C GLY A 191 25.34 -13.07 -34.82
N LEU A 192 24.72 -12.13 -34.11
CA LEU A 192 25.36 -11.32 -33.08
C LEU A 192 24.90 -11.76 -31.69
N LYS A 193 25.85 -11.83 -30.76
CA LYS A 193 25.55 -12.08 -29.35
C LYS A 193 24.92 -10.85 -28.71
N MET A 194 23.76 -11.03 -28.08
CA MET A 194 22.96 -9.95 -27.50
C MET A 194 23.66 -9.24 -26.32
N LYS A 195 24.55 -9.94 -25.61
CA LYS A 195 25.33 -9.37 -24.48
C LYS A 195 26.18 -8.14 -24.84
N LYS A 196 26.39 -7.89 -26.13
CA LYS A 196 27.17 -6.73 -26.62
C LYS A 196 26.36 -5.42 -26.64
N TYR A 197 25.04 -5.49 -26.48
CA TYR A 197 24.13 -4.37 -26.72
C TYR A 197 23.16 -4.07 -25.55
N GLN A 198 22.98 -5.00 -24.62
CA GLN A 198 22.17 -4.81 -23.42
C GLN A 198 22.83 -5.46 -22.20
N ASN A 199 22.63 -4.86 -21.03
CA ASN A 199 23.08 -5.39 -19.75
C ASN A 199 21.99 -5.18 -18.67
N PRO A 200 21.42 -6.24 -18.07
CA PRO A 200 21.62 -7.65 -18.41
C PRO A 200 20.95 -8.02 -19.76
N PRO A 201 21.50 -9.00 -20.51
CA PRO A 201 20.87 -9.52 -21.71
C PRO A 201 19.58 -10.31 -21.38
N LEU A 202 18.71 -10.50 -22.37
CA LEU A 202 17.36 -11.07 -22.18
C LEU A 202 17.35 -12.52 -21.63
N ASP A 203 18.38 -13.31 -21.94
CA ASP A 203 18.60 -14.65 -21.38
C ASP A 203 18.93 -14.58 -19.88
N GLU A 204 19.78 -13.66 -19.46
CA GLU A 204 20.06 -13.43 -18.03
C GLU A 204 18.82 -12.89 -17.29
N ILE A 205 18.01 -12.04 -17.91
CA ILE A 205 16.72 -11.61 -17.35
C ILE A 205 15.76 -12.81 -17.22
N ALA A 206 15.72 -13.70 -18.22
CA ALA A 206 14.91 -14.91 -18.15
C ALA A 206 15.36 -15.82 -17.01
N GLU A 207 16.67 -16.03 -16.85
CA GLU A 207 17.24 -16.80 -15.73
C GLU A 207 16.89 -16.18 -14.37
N ILE A 208 17.01 -14.85 -14.23
CA ILE A 208 16.63 -14.13 -13.01
C ILE A 208 15.13 -14.32 -12.70
N LEU A 209 14.26 -14.25 -13.71
CA LEU A 209 12.82 -14.45 -13.53
C LEU A 209 12.49 -15.90 -13.16
N ALA A 210 13.14 -16.87 -13.80
CA ALA A 210 13.01 -18.29 -13.47
C ALA A 210 13.47 -18.59 -12.04
N LEU A 211 14.53 -17.94 -11.56
CA LEU A 211 14.99 -18.04 -10.18
C LEU A 211 14.03 -17.37 -9.19
N ARG A 212 13.51 -16.17 -9.52
CA ARG A 212 12.53 -15.46 -8.67
C ARG A 212 11.19 -16.19 -8.54
N ARG A 213 10.87 -17.12 -9.44
CA ARG A 213 9.75 -18.06 -9.27
C ARG A 213 9.89 -18.85 -7.97
N HIS A 214 11.10 -19.30 -7.63
CA HIS A 214 11.36 -20.02 -6.38
C HIS A 214 11.20 -19.10 -5.16
N SER A 215 11.59 -17.83 -5.27
CA SER A 215 11.31 -16.85 -4.21
C SER A 215 9.80 -16.63 -3.98
N LEU A 216 8.96 -16.78 -5.01
CA LEU A 216 7.50 -16.74 -4.85
C LEU A 216 6.97 -18.01 -4.18
N GLU A 217 7.54 -19.18 -4.47
CA GLU A 217 7.28 -20.44 -3.73
C GLU A 217 7.63 -20.28 -2.26
N ASP A 218 8.81 -19.74 -1.94
CA ASP A 218 9.26 -19.52 -0.57
C ASP A 218 8.34 -18.53 0.18
N MET A 219 8.02 -17.38 -0.44
CA MET A 219 7.10 -16.40 0.14
C MET A 219 5.69 -16.96 0.38
N TYR A 220 5.21 -17.83 -0.51
CA TYR A 220 3.91 -18.49 -0.35
C TYR A 220 3.94 -19.54 0.75
N HIS A 221 5.01 -20.33 0.85
CA HIS A 221 5.20 -21.29 1.93
C HIS A 221 5.33 -20.62 3.29
N ASP A 222 6.11 -19.54 3.41
CA ASP A 222 6.24 -18.75 4.63
C ASP A 222 4.88 -18.18 5.08
N HIS A 223 4.03 -17.78 4.13
CA HIS A 223 2.67 -17.34 4.41
C HIS A 223 1.81 -18.46 5.00
N LEU A 224 1.81 -19.66 4.40
CA LEU A 224 1.03 -20.81 4.90
C LEU A 224 1.46 -21.23 6.30
N ILE A 225 2.75 -21.16 6.61
CA ILE A 225 3.30 -21.51 7.93
C ILE A 225 2.86 -20.50 9.01
N LYS A 226 2.75 -19.21 8.68
CA LYS A 226 2.28 -18.18 9.63
C LYS A 226 0.80 -18.34 9.99
N ASP A 227 -0.03 -18.78 9.06
CA ASP A 227 -1.45 -19.05 9.33
C ASP A 227 -1.65 -20.26 10.27
N ASP A 228 -0.79 -21.28 10.19
CA ASP A 228 -0.80 -22.45 11.08
C ASP A 228 -0.34 -22.14 12.51
N ILE A 229 0.54 -21.14 12.70
CA ILE A 229 1.02 -20.72 14.02
C ILE A 229 -0.04 -19.87 14.73
N ASN A 230 -0.75 -19.00 14.01
CA ASN A 230 -1.85 -18.20 14.58
C ASN A 230 -3.05 -19.07 15.00
N PHE A 231 -3.31 -20.19 14.33
CA PHE A 231 -4.35 -21.14 14.72
C PHE A 231 -4.03 -21.93 16.01
N LYS A 232 -2.74 -22.07 16.39
CA LYS A 232 -2.32 -22.82 17.58
C LYS A 232 -2.26 -22.00 18.86
N ASN A 233 -2.33 -20.67 18.79
CA ASN A 233 -2.31 -19.79 19.96
C ASN A 233 -3.72 -19.46 20.51
N GLU A 234 -4.78 -19.90 19.84
CA GLU A 234 -6.16 -19.86 20.34
C GLU A 234 -6.56 -21.20 20.97
N THR A 235 -5.89 -21.61 22.06
CA THR A 235 -6.48 -22.62 22.97
C THR A 235 -7.32 -21.93 24.03
N PRO A 236 -8.55 -22.41 24.31
CA PRO A 236 -9.45 -21.77 25.27
C PRO A 236 -8.88 -21.92 26.69
N LYS A 237 -8.79 -20.80 27.41
CA LYS A 237 -8.61 -20.82 28.87
C LYS A 237 -9.80 -21.56 29.47
N GLN A 238 -9.53 -22.70 30.12
CA GLN A 238 -10.45 -23.40 31.01
C GLN A 238 -10.72 -22.56 32.26
#